data_AF-A0A8H7WW66-F1
#
_entry.id   AF-A0A8H7WW66-F1
#
_cell.length_a   1.000
_cell.length_b   1.000
_cell.length_c   1.000
_cell.angle_alpha   90.00
_cell.angle_beta   90.00
_cell.angle_gamma   90.00
#
_symmetry.space_group_name_H-M   'P 1'
#
loop_
_entity.id
_entity.type
_entity.pdbx_description
1 polymer ?
#
loop_
_entity_poly.entity_id
_entity_poly.type
_entity_poly.pdbx_seq_one_letter_code
_entity_poly.pdbx_strand_id
1 'polypeptide(L)'
;MSDPSYEHQTSPNNTLTYRDSDAAHRVQYHFTRLPSHRKHERILRKLIRRDDPLDDSSIDDDALASIVNSTNAIFFSGVLSGRVQWEWSSQSRYHTELIGTTALRPRANGDGFETLIVLSEPILKNPKYDRRLLLSAFLHELIHCYLFILCGFEARKERGHTRGFHVIAGIIDGWVGEGYLSLCNMKANLNHFTRREREMEGLDLRREMGVGRVERRLGHGHDHEGCNQSPRPESGFVADVPELRPGYY
;
A
#
# COMPACT_ATOMS: atom_id res chain seq x y z
N MET A 1 19.63 -42.76 18.79
CA MET A 1 20.35 -41.86 17.86
C MET A 1 19.37 -40.75 17.54
N SER A 2 19.65 -39.56 18.05
CA SER A 2 18.69 -38.45 18.15
C SER A 2 18.88 -37.50 16.97
N ASP A 3 17.77 -37.21 16.31
CA ASP A 3 17.63 -36.30 15.17
C ASP A 3 17.89 -34.85 15.63
N PRO A 4 18.76 -34.05 14.98
CA PRO A 4 19.00 -32.69 15.41
C PRO A 4 17.80 -31.83 15.04
N SER A 5 17.13 -31.36 16.09
CA SER A 5 16.12 -30.30 16.06
C SER A 5 16.53 -29.16 15.13
N TYR A 6 15.60 -28.76 14.26
CA TYR A 6 15.62 -27.50 13.51
C TYR A 6 15.80 -26.34 14.50
N GLU A 7 17.05 -25.98 14.79
CA GLU A 7 17.37 -24.77 15.52
C GLU A 7 16.92 -23.60 14.68
N HIS A 8 15.97 -22.86 15.24
CA HIS A 8 15.63 -21.51 14.81
C HIS A 8 16.91 -20.68 14.88
N GLN A 9 17.69 -20.64 13.80
CA GLN A 9 18.84 -19.76 13.67
C GLN A 9 18.32 -18.33 13.61
N THR A 10 18.08 -17.77 14.78
CA THR A 10 17.94 -16.34 15.00
C THR A 10 19.30 -15.71 14.71
N SER A 11 19.57 -15.41 13.44
CA SER A 11 20.67 -14.54 13.07
C SER A 11 20.53 -13.20 13.82
N PRO A 12 21.51 -12.79 14.64
CA PRO A 12 21.37 -11.67 15.56
C PRO A 12 21.50 -10.28 14.89
N ASN A 13 21.63 -10.20 13.56
CA ASN A 13 21.85 -8.94 12.82
C ASN A 13 20.62 -8.40 12.07
N ASN A 14 19.42 -8.98 12.26
CA ASN A 14 18.17 -8.45 11.68
C ASN A 14 17.55 -7.37 12.58
N THR A 15 18.33 -6.32 12.90
CA THR A 15 17.97 -5.30 13.89
C THR A 15 16.75 -4.51 13.42
N LEU A 16 15.57 -4.90 13.90
CA LEU A 16 14.38 -4.06 13.96
C LEU A 16 14.80 -2.72 14.56
N THR A 17 14.86 -1.68 13.74
CA THR A 17 15.60 -0.48 14.11
C THR A 17 14.69 0.53 14.81
N TYR A 18 13.38 0.42 14.63
CA TYR A 18 12.39 1.35 15.18
C TYR A 18 11.12 0.65 15.66
N ARG A 19 10.47 1.23 16.66
CA ARG A 19 9.06 0.92 16.95
C ARG A 19 8.17 1.64 15.94
N ASP A 20 6.99 1.08 15.74
CA ASP A 20 5.96 1.63 14.86
C ASP A 20 5.66 3.13 15.12
N SER A 21 5.57 3.53 16.40
CA SER A 21 5.38 4.94 16.79
C SER A 21 6.54 5.85 16.38
N ASP A 22 7.77 5.33 16.43
CA ASP A 22 8.97 6.10 16.09
C ASP A 22 9.06 6.30 14.58
N ALA A 23 8.71 5.27 13.80
CA ALA A 23 8.60 5.36 12.35
C ALA A 23 7.56 6.42 11.93
N ALA A 24 6.38 6.44 12.56
CA ALA A 24 5.37 7.46 12.29
C ALA A 24 5.82 8.87 12.67
N HIS A 25 6.46 9.05 13.84
CA HIS A 25 7.03 10.35 14.23
C HIS A 25 8.09 10.85 13.23
N ARG A 26 8.91 9.95 12.66
CA ARG A 26 9.88 10.33 11.63
C ARG A 26 9.21 10.90 10.39
N VAL A 27 8.12 10.29 9.92
CA VAL A 27 7.33 10.82 8.79
C VAL A 27 6.78 12.19 9.12
N GLN A 28 6.16 12.36 10.30
CA GLN A 28 5.59 13.63 10.73
C GLN A 28 6.66 14.74 10.83
N TYR A 29 7.81 14.42 11.41
CA TYR A 29 8.93 15.34 11.53
C TYR A 29 9.52 15.73 10.17
N HIS A 30 9.74 14.76 9.28
CA HIS A 30 10.24 14.99 7.92
C HIS A 30 9.30 15.88 7.12
N PHE A 31 8.00 15.57 7.16
CA PHE A 31 6.96 16.27 6.43
C PHE A 31 6.78 17.73 6.90
N THR A 32 6.95 18.01 8.19
CA THR A 32 6.75 19.36 8.77
C THR A 32 7.95 20.28 8.66
N ARG A 33 9.18 19.75 8.58
CA ARG A 33 10.42 20.56 8.77
C ARG A 33 11.29 20.74 7.54
N LEU A 34 11.15 19.93 6.50
CA LEU A 34 12.03 20.03 5.34
C LEU A 34 11.48 21.00 4.28
N PRO A 35 12.37 21.71 3.55
CA PRO A 35 11.97 22.62 2.51
C PRO A 35 11.10 21.89 1.49
N SER A 36 10.06 22.58 1.00
CA SER A 36 9.08 22.02 0.05
C SER A 36 9.80 21.26 -1.06
N HIS A 37 9.48 19.97 -1.19
CA HIS A 37 9.94 19.11 -2.27
C HIS A 37 9.24 19.48 -3.59
N ARG A 38 9.28 20.77 -3.98
CA ARG A 38 8.44 21.38 -5.02
C ARG A 38 8.33 20.55 -6.30
N LYS A 39 9.44 19.93 -6.74
CA LYS A 39 9.45 19.03 -7.90
C LYS A 39 8.65 17.75 -7.65
N HIS A 40 8.99 16.98 -6.63
CA HIS A 40 8.30 15.72 -6.31
C HIS A 40 6.86 15.97 -5.89
N GLU A 41 6.60 17.05 -5.15
CA GLU A 41 5.27 17.48 -4.75
C GLU A 41 4.40 17.74 -5.99
N ARG A 42 4.91 18.53 -6.95
CA ARG A 42 4.21 18.79 -8.21
C ARG A 42 3.97 17.53 -9.02
N ILE A 43 4.95 16.63 -9.10
CA ILE A 43 4.82 15.36 -9.82
C ILE A 43 3.74 14.50 -9.16
N LEU A 44 3.84 14.26 -7.85
CA LEU A 44 2.91 13.40 -7.12
C LEU A 44 1.50 13.99 -7.13
N ARG A 45 1.35 15.31 -6.96
CA ARG A 45 0.05 15.97 -7.08
C ARG A 45 -0.56 15.75 -8.46
N LYS A 46 0.19 15.94 -9.55
CA LYS A 46 -0.31 15.70 -10.90
C LYS A 46 -0.70 14.24 -11.17
N LEU A 47 -0.01 13.28 -10.54
CA LEU A 47 -0.32 11.86 -10.67
C LEU A 47 -1.56 11.44 -9.87
N ILE A 48 -1.78 12.06 -8.71
CA ILE A 48 -2.92 11.75 -7.83
C ILE A 48 -4.15 12.56 -8.21
N ARG A 49 -4.03 13.89 -8.26
CA ARG A 49 -5.08 14.84 -8.63
C ARG A 49 -4.72 15.51 -9.94
N ARG A 50 -5.36 15.03 -11.01
CA ARG A 50 -5.21 15.66 -12.32
C ARG A 50 -5.91 17.01 -12.38
N ASP A 51 -5.42 17.85 -13.29
CA ASP A 51 -5.98 19.18 -13.55
C ASP A 51 -7.42 19.08 -14.08
N ASP A 52 -7.77 18.00 -14.79
CA ASP A 52 -9.14 17.66 -15.16
C ASP A 52 -9.70 16.56 -14.23
N PRO A 53 -10.74 16.86 -13.42
CA PRO A 53 -11.40 15.89 -12.56
C PRO A 53 -12.05 14.70 -13.28
N LEU A 54 -12.26 14.78 -14.59
CA LEU A 54 -12.78 13.68 -15.42
C LEU A 54 -11.68 12.91 -16.16
N ASP A 55 -10.43 13.36 -16.09
CA ASP A 55 -9.33 12.63 -16.68
C ASP A 55 -9.06 11.36 -15.86
N ASP A 56 -9.42 10.23 -16.48
CA ASP A 56 -9.33 8.90 -15.93
C ASP A 56 -8.37 8.03 -16.76
N SER A 57 -7.36 8.64 -17.40
CA SER A 57 -6.34 7.82 -18.07
C SER A 57 -5.72 6.84 -17.06
N SER A 58 -5.40 5.65 -17.55
CA SER A 58 -4.76 4.60 -16.78
C SER A 58 -3.43 5.08 -16.19
N ILE A 59 -3.06 4.50 -15.05
CA ILE A 59 -1.74 4.63 -14.43
C ILE A 59 -0.91 3.46 -14.92
N ASP A 60 0.17 3.76 -15.63
CA ASP A 60 1.14 2.78 -16.10
C ASP A 60 2.27 2.55 -15.08
N ASP A 61 3.15 1.60 -15.37
CA ASP A 61 4.25 1.25 -14.45
C ASP A 61 5.26 2.40 -14.28
N ASP A 62 5.44 3.26 -15.29
CA ASP A 62 6.29 4.46 -15.19
C ASP A 62 5.69 5.50 -14.22
N ALA A 63 4.37 5.66 -14.23
CA ALA A 63 3.65 6.46 -13.26
C ALA A 63 3.74 5.84 -11.85
N LEU A 64 3.63 4.52 -11.70
CA LEU A 64 3.84 3.84 -10.41
C LEU A 64 5.27 4.05 -9.90
N ALA A 65 6.29 3.91 -10.74
CA ALA A 65 7.68 4.20 -10.39
C ALA A 65 7.86 5.66 -9.93
N SER A 66 7.20 6.60 -10.61
CA SER A 66 7.20 8.02 -10.26
C SER A 66 6.50 8.29 -8.92
N ILE A 67 5.44 7.55 -8.60
CA ILE A 67 4.76 7.59 -7.30
C ILE A 67 5.69 7.08 -6.20
N VAL A 68 6.36 5.93 -6.38
CA VAL A 68 7.33 5.41 -5.40
C VAL A 68 8.39 6.47 -5.11
N ASN A 69 9.05 6.99 -6.16
CA ASN A 69 10.12 7.97 -6.02
C ASN A 69 9.67 9.26 -5.32
N SER A 70 8.50 9.79 -5.70
CA SER A 70 8.00 11.04 -5.14
C SER A 70 7.48 10.88 -3.71
N THR A 71 6.77 9.80 -3.42
CA THR A 71 6.29 9.48 -2.07
C THR A 71 7.47 9.23 -1.14
N ASN A 72 8.49 8.52 -1.60
CA ASN A 72 9.71 8.28 -0.84
C ASN A 72 10.48 9.57 -0.49
N ALA A 73 10.53 10.52 -1.44
CA ALA A 73 11.14 11.82 -1.21
C ALA A 73 10.32 12.68 -0.23
N ILE A 74 9.00 12.74 -0.41
CA ILE A 74 8.11 13.62 0.34
C ILE A 74 7.85 13.11 1.76
N PHE A 75 7.62 11.81 1.94
CA PHE A 75 7.12 11.25 3.21
C PHE A 75 8.13 10.36 3.92
N PHE A 76 8.90 9.56 3.18
CA PHE A 76 9.69 8.47 3.75
C PHE A 76 11.19 8.72 3.84
N SER A 77 11.64 9.95 3.62
CA SER A 77 13.05 10.35 3.76
C SER A 77 14.05 9.46 3.00
N GLY A 78 13.64 8.90 1.85
CA GLY A 78 14.50 8.02 1.06
C GLY A 78 14.57 6.56 1.54
N VAL A 79 13.85 6.16 2.58
CA VAL A 79 13.89 4.80 3.16
C VAL A 79 13.51 3.71 2.15
N LEU A 80 12.65 4.00 1.19
CA LEU A 80 12.20 3.01 0.19
C LEU A 80 13.20 2.78 -0.95
N SER A 81 14.27 3.57 -1.04
CA SER A 81 15.20 3.56 -2.17
C SER A 81 15.84 2.19 -2.37
N GLY A 82 15.58 1.56 -3.51
CA GLY A 82 16.12 0.24 -3.86
C GLY A 82 15.62 -0.90 -2.97
N ARG A 83 14.51 -0.70 -2.24
CA ARG A 83 13.94 -1.68 -1.29
C ARG A 83 12.48 -2.04 -1.56
N VAL A 84 11.88 -1.48 -2.60
CA VAL A 84 10.50 -1.74 -3.00
C VAL A 84 10.49 -2.26 -4.42
N GLN A 85 9.88 -3.42 -4.61
CA GLN A 85 9.51 -3.98 -5.90
C GLN A 85 7.99 -4.14 -5.94
N TRP A 86 7.39 -4.15 -7.13
CA TRP A 86 6.00 -4.53 -7.29
C TRP A 86 5.79 -5.40 -8.52
N GLU A 87 4.74 -6.23 -8.46
CA GLU A 87 4.29 -7.05 -9.58
C GLU A 87 2.77 -7.12 -9.64
N TRP A 88 2.27 -7.41 -10.84
CA TRP A 88 0.86 -7.68 -11.08
C TRP A 88 0.57 -9.17 -10.94
N SER A 89 -0.53 -9.54 -10.30
CA SER A 89 -0.97 -10.92 -10.20
C SER A 89 -2.41 -11.10 -10.65
N SER A 90 -2.59 -12.13 -11.47
CA SER A 90 -3.88 -12.65 -11.93
C SER A 90 -4.17 -14.04 -11.35
N GLN A 91 -3.57 -14.40 -10.20
CA GLN A 91 -3.91 -15.65 -9.52
C GLN A 91 -5.32 -15.57 -8.89
N SER A 92 -5.97 -16.72 -8.72
CA SER A 92 -7.34 -16.82 -8.19
C SER A 92 -7.56 -16.04 -6.87
N ARG A 93 -6.61 -16.11 -5.93
CA ARG A 93 -6.65 -15.39 -4.66
C ARG A 93 -6.74 -13.86 -4.77
N TYR A 94 -6.29 -13.28 -5.89
CA TYR A 94 -6.35 -11.83 -6.14
C TYR A 94 -7.65 -11.39 -6.83
N HIS A 95 -8.57 -12.31 -7.15
CA HIS A 95 -9.85 -11.96 -7.78
C HIS A 95 -10.93 -11.50 -6.80
N THR A 96 -10.83 -11.90 -5.53
CA THR A 96 -11.92 -11.73 -4.55
C THR A 96 -11.45 -11.15 -3.23
N GLU A 97 -10.24 -11.51 -2.78
CA GLU A 97 -9.84 -11.29 -1.40
C GLU A 97 -8.69 -10.32 -1.22
N LEU A 98 -7.86 -10.03 -2.22
CA LEU A 98 -6.67 -9.20 -2.03
C LEU A 98 -6.55 -8.18 -3.15
N ILE A 99 -6.67 -6.89 -2.81
CA ILE A 99 -6.46 -5.79 -3.76
C ILE A 99 -4.95 -5.56 -3.94
N GLY A 100 -4.21 -5.58 -2.82
CA GLY A 100 -2.76 -5.52 -2.75
C GLY A 100 -2.29 -6.35 -1.55
N THR A 101 -1.01 -6.72 -1.56
CA THR A 101 -0.33 -7.26 -0.38
C THR A 101 1.15 -6.93 -0.44
N THR A 102 1.76 -6.69 0.71
CA THR A 102 3.20 -6.48 0.82
C THR A 102 3.87 -7.67 1.51
N ALA A 103 4.88 -8.24 0.86
CA ALA A 103 5.79 -9.22 1.45
C ALA A 103 7.08 -8.52 1.91
N LEU A 104 7.72 -9.09 2.95
CA LEU A 104 8.99 -8.63 3.50
C LEU A 104 9.99 -9.77 3.46
N ARG A 105 11.22 -9.51 3.02
CA ARG A 105 12.33 -10.45 3.09
C ARG A 105 13.65 -9.74 3.42
N PRO A 106 14.64 -10.44 4.01
CA PRO A 106 16.00 -9.93 4.10
C PRO A 106 16.56 -9.61 2.71
N ARG A 107 17.39 -8.57 2.61
CA ARG A 107 18.07 -8.24 1.35
C ARG A 107 19.05 -9.35 0.98
N ALA A 108 19.07 -9.72 -0.30
CA ALA A 108 20.03 -10.71 -0.80
C ALA A 108 21.48 -10.20 -0.70
N ASN A 109 21.69 -8.89 -0.91
CA ASN A 109 22.99 -8.25 -0.90
C ASN A 109 23.00 -7.08 0.11
N GLY A 110 23.50 -7.36 1.31
CA GLY A 110 23.70 -6.39 2.39
C GLY A 110 22.64 -6.42 3.49
N ASP A 111 22.73 -5.47 4.43
CA ASP A 111 21.90 -5.49 5.63
C ASP A 111 20.50 -4.89 5.41
N GLY A 112 19.57 -5.37 6.24
CA GLY A 112 18.19 -4.91 6.33
C GLY A 112 17.22 -5.67 5.42
N PHE A 113 16.06 -5.06 5.19
CA PHE A 113 14.96 -5.70 4.50
C PHE A 113 14.61 -5.02 3.17
N GLU A 114 14.02 -5.81 2.28
CA GLU A 114 13.35 -5.36 1.06
C GLU A 114 11.93 -5.94 0.98
N THR A 115 11.11 -5.32 0.15
CA THR A 115 9.67 -5.56 0.09
C THR A 115 9.21 -5.80 -1.33
N LEU A 116 8.17 -6.63 -1.47
CA LEU A 116 7.49 -6.91 -2.73
C LEU A 116 6.00 -6.63 -2.55
N ILE A 117 5.48 -5.68 -3.32
CA ILE A 117 4.05 -5.42 -3.44
C ILE A 117 3.49 -6.33 -4.54
N VAL A 118 2.45 -7.09 -4.25
CA VAL A 118 1.70 -7.83 -5.26
C VAL A 118 0.33 -7.19 -5.42
N LEU A 119 0.03 -6.71 -6.62
CA LEU A 119 -1.19 -5.97 -6.96
C LEU A 119 -2.17 -6.87 -7.71
N SER A 120 -3.45 -6.81 -7.36
CA SER A 120 -4.50 -7.51 -8.10
C SER A 120 -4.77 -6.85 -9.43
N GLU A 121 -4.29 -7.47 -10.51
CA GLU A 121 -4.66 -7.09 -11.86
C GLU A 121 -6.17 -7.12 -12.12
N PRO A 122 -6.93 -8.19 -11.78
CA PRO A 122 -8.35 -8.27 -12.12
C PRO A 122 -9.24 -7.26 -11.38
N ILE A 123 -8.80 -6.74 -10.22
CA ILE A 123 -9.53 -5.71 -9.48
C ILE A 123 -9.05 -4.31 -9.89
N LEU A 124 -7.73 -4.07 -9.88
CA LEU A 124 -7.17 -2.72 -10.03
C LEU A 124 -7.14 -2.22 -11.48
N LYS A 125 -7.18 -3.11 -12.47
CA LYS A 125 -7.34 -2.75 -13.89
C LYS A 125 -8.80 -2.86 -14.36
N ASN A 126 -9.74 -3.14 -13.46
CA ASN A 126 -11.14 -3.27 -13.82
C ASN A 126 -11.73 -1.89 -14.21
N PRO A 127 -12.28 -1.73 -15.44
CA PRO A 127 -12.80 -0.45 -15.92
C PRO A 127 -14.04 0.06 -15.16
N LYS A 128 -14.61 -0.75 -14.25
CA LYS A 128 -15.67 -0.31 -13.32
C LYS A 128 -15.15 0.73 -12.33
N TYR A 129 -13.90 0.62 -11.91
CA TYR A 129 -13.30 1.49 -10.91
C TYR A 129 -12.49 2.60 -11.57
N ASP A 130 -12.44 3.76 -10.93
CA ASP A 130 -11.61 4.86 -11.37
C ASP A 130 -10.17 4.70 -10.84
N ARG A 131 -9.26 5.52 -11.38
CA ARG A 131 -7.84 5.51 -11.04
C ARG A 131 -7.53 5.63 -9.54
N ARG A 132 -8.42 6.22 -8.72
CA ARG A 132 -8.19 6.40 -7.28
C ARG A 132 -8.08 5.07 -6.57
N LEU A 133 -8.72 4.00 -7.06
CA LEU A 133 -8.56 2.67 -6.45
C LEU A 133 -7.11 2.20 -6.50
N LEU A 134 -6.47 2.27 -7.68
CA LEU A 134 -5.07 1.89 -7.85
C LEU A 134 -4.13 2.80 -7.07
N LEU A 135 -4.36 4.12 -7.10
CA LEU A 135 -3.56 5.06 -6.30
C LEU A 135 -3.63 4.76 -4.81
N SER A 136 -4.83 4.50 -4.31
CA SER A 136 -5.07 4.21 -2.90
C SER A 136 -4.40 2.90 -2.52
N ALA A 137 -4.55 1.84 -3.34
CA ALA A 137 -3.96 0.53 -3.07
C ALA A 137 -2.45 0.63 -3.04
N PHE A 138 -1.87 1.29 -4.03
CA PHE A 138 -0.43 1.38 -4.14
C PHE A 138 0.17 2.23 -3.01
N LEU A 139 -0.44 3.36 -2.65
CA LEU A 139 0.02 4.18 -1.52
C LEU A 139 -0.15 3.45 -0.18
N HIS A 140 -1.24 2.70 0.00
CA HIS A 140 -1.46 1.84 1.16
C HIS A 140 -0.32 0.83 1.34
N GLU A 141 0.03 0.12 0.27
CA GLU A 141 1.13 -0.84 0.29
C GLU A 141 2.50 -0.16 0.48
N LEU A 142 2.72 1.05 -0.02
CA LEU A 142 3.96 1.80 0.24
C LEU A 142 4.13 2.19 1.73
N ILE A 143 3.04 2.45 2.45
CA ILE A 143 3.09 2.65 3.91
C ILE A 143 3.52 1.34 4.60
N HIS A 144 2.96 0.19 4.17
CA HIS A 144 3.41 -1.11 4.66
C HIS A 144 4.88 -1.36 4.36
N CYS A 145 5.35 -1.06 3.15
CA CYS A 145 6.77 -1.17 2.79
C CYS A 145 7.65 -0.38 3.76
N TYR A 146 7.30 0.89 4.02
CA TYR A 146 8.05 1.75 4.93
C TYR A 146 8.13 1.17 6.35
N LEU A 147 6.97 0.78 6.90
CA LEU A 147 6.90 0.22 8.25
C LEU A 147 7.64 -1.11 8.35
N PHE A 148 7.51 -1.99 7.37
CA PHE A 148 8.23 -3.27 7.36
C PHE A 148 9.74 -3.08 7.23
N ILE A 149 10.21 -2.10 6.46
CA ILE A 149 11.65 -1.83 6.32
C ILE A 149 12.25 -1.34 7.66
N LEU A 150 11.55 -0.50 8.42
CA LEU A 150 12.07 0.07 9.67
C LEU A 150 11.79 -0.78 10.91
N CYS A 151 10.61 -1.39 10.96
CA CYS A 151 10.09 -2.09 12.13
C CYS A 151 10.07 -3.62 11.95
N GLY A 152 10.45 -4.12 10.77
CA GLY A 152 10.44 -5.54 10.41
C GLY A 152 9.12 -6.26 10.70
N PHE A 153 9.20 -7.49 11.19
CA PHE A 153 8.03 -8.34 11.42
C PHE A 153 7.07 -7.82 12.51
N GLU A 154 7.54 -6.96 13.41
CA GLU A 154 6.69 -6.32 14.43
C GLU A 154 5.61 -5.45 13.79
N ALA A 155 5.88 -4.84 12.64
CA ALA A 155 4.88 -4.10 11.89
C ALA A 155 3.82 -5.01 11.24
N ARG A 156 3.92 -6.34 11.31
CA ARG A 156 2.83 -7.25 10.89
C ARG A 156 1.75 -7.41 11.96
N LYS A 157 1.95 -6.89 13.17
CA LYS A 157 0.90 -6.79 14.19
C LYS A 157 -0.30 -6.04 13.61
N GLU A 158 -1.50 -6.42 14.03
CA GLU A 158 -2.75 -5.81 13.53
C GLU A 158 -2.84 -5.87 12.00
N ARG A 159 -2.26 -6.91 11.38
CA ARG A 159 -2.16 -7.11 9.92
C ARG A 159 -1.40 -6.01 9.17
N GLY A 160 -0.68 -5.14 9.87
CA GLY A 160 -0.02 -3.98 9.29
C GLY A 160 -0.74 -2.65 9.50
N HIS A 161 -1.96 -2.65 10.04
CA HIS A 161 -2.72 -1.43 10.35
C HIS A 161 -2.51 -1.00 11.80
N THR A 162 -1.24 -0.88 12.16
CA THR A 162 -0.80 -0.39 13.45
C THR A 162 -1.20 1.08 13.65
N ARG A 163 -1.08 1.58 14.89
CA ARG A 163 -1.27 3.02 15.16
C ARG A 163 -0.39 3.90 14.27
N GLY A 164 0.86 3.51 14.02
CA GLY A 164 1.80 4.20 13.15
C GLY A 164 1.35 4.21 11.70
N PHE A 165 0.78 3.11 11.20
CA PHE A 165 0.12 3.08 9.89
C PHE A 165 -0.96 4.16 9.79
N HIS A 166 -1.88 4.21 10.75
CA HIS A 166 -2.97 5.19 10.73
C HIS A 166 -2.49 6.65 10.77
N VAL A 167 -1.44 6.93 11.56
CA VAL A 167 -0.82 8.27 11.58
C VAL A 167 -0.25 8.64 10.22
N ILE A 168 0.52 7.74 9.59
CA ILE A 168 1.12 7.99 8.29
C ILE A 168 0.04 8.13 7.21
N ALA A 169 -0.97 7.26 7.21
CA ALA A 169 -2.10 7.32 6.29
C ALA A 169 -2.84 8.66 6.41
N GLY A 170 -3.08 9.15 7.63
CA GLY A 170 -3.70 10.45 7.87
C GLY A 170 -2.86 11.64 7.36
N ILE A 171 -1.54 11.57 7.48
CA ILE A 171 -0.63 12.61 6.94
C ILE A 171 -0.74 12.65 5.40
N ILE A 172 -0.68 11.49 4.74
CA ILE A 172 -0.74 11.40 3.27
C ILE A 172 -2.12 11.83 2.78
N ASP A 173 -3.19 11.31 3.37
CA ASP A 173 -4.56 11.63 2.97
C ASP A 173 -4.88 13.11 3.19
N GLY A 174 -4.47 13.70 4.32
CA GLY A 174 -4.60 15.13 4.57
C GLY A 174 -3.78 16.00 3.59
N TRP A 175 -2.60 15.54 3.16
CA TRP A 175 -1.79 16.25 2.17
C TRP A 175 -2.38 16.20 0.74
N VAL A 176 -3.00 15.07 0.37
CA VAL A 176 -3.74 14.94 -0.89
C VAL A 176 -5.01 15.78 -0.83
N GLY A 177 -5.73 15.67 0.29
CA GLY A 177 -6.99 16.31 0.65
C GLY A 177 -7.92 15.24 1.21
N GLU A 178 -8.38 15.49 2.44
CA GLU A 178 -9.05 14.52 3.32
C GLU A 178 -10.17 13.71 2.62
N GLY A 179 -10.14 12.40 2.82
CA GLY A 179 -11.11 11.44 2.27
C GLY A 179 -10.88 11.03 0.82
N TYR A 180 -9.98 11.69 0.08
CA TYR A 180 -9.81 11.45 -1.36
C TYR A 180 -9.29 10.04 -1.69
N LEU A 181 -8.38 9.50 -0.87
CA LEU A 181 -7.78 8.18 -1.10
C LEU A 181 -8.33 7.10 -0.18
N SER A 182 -9.04 7.45 0.90
CA SER A 182 -9.63 6.47 1.83
C SER A 182 -8.64 5.34 2.22
N LEU A 183 -7.38 5.71 2.50
CA LEU A 183 -6.26 4.77 2.65
C LEU A 183 -6.50 3.72 3.74
N CYS A 184 -7.36 4.00 4.72
CA CYS A 184 -7.69 3.07 5.80
C CYS A 184 -8.84 2.10 5.47
N ASN A 185 -9.67 2.34 4.44
CA ASN A 185 -10.96 1.67 4.27
C ASN A 185 -11.20 1.10 2.86
N MET A 186 -10.12 0.84 2.11
CA MET A 186 -10.20 0.48 0.70
C MET A 186 -11.05 -0.76 0.38
N LYS A 187 -10.96 -1.81 1.20
CA LYS A 187 -11.69 -3.06 0.98
C LYS A 187 -13.16 -2.95 1.35
N ALA A 188 -13.47 -2.14 2.36
CA ALA A 188 -14.81 -1.96 2.89
C ALA A 188 -15.69 -1.07 1.99
N ASN A 189 -15.09 -0.27 1.11
CA ASN A 189 -15.84 0.64 0.25
C ASN A 189 -15.27 0.73 -1.17
N LEU A 190 -15.33 -0.36 -1.92
CA LEU A 190 -15.06 -0.34 -3.37
C LEU A 190 -16.05 0.56 -4.14
N ASN A 191 -17.24 0.79 -3.59
CA ASN A 191 -18.26 1.64 -4.19
C ASN A 191 -17.74 3.08 -4.36
N HIS A 192 -17.07 3.63 -3.34
CA HIS A 192 -16.39 4.94 -3.36
C HIS A 192 -15.48 5.17 -4.57
N PHE A 193 -14.92 4.09 -5.12
CA PHE A 193 -14.02 4.14 -6.27
C PHE A 193 -14.69 3.79 -7.60
N THR A 194 -16.02 3.66 -7.63
CA THR A 194 -16.75 3.36 -8.86
C THR A 194 -16.82 4.62 -9.73
N ARG A 195 -16.51 4.48 -11.03
CA ARG A 195 -16.55 5.63 -11.97
C ARG A 195 -17.90 6.35 -11.98
N ARG A 196 -19.00 5.61 -11.83
CA ARG A 196 -20.37 6.17 -11.70
C ARG A 196 -20.49 7.19 -10.56
N GLU A 197 -19.90 6.92 -9.40
CA GLU A 197 -19.97 7.85 -8.27
C GLU A 197 -19.16 9.11 -8.56
N ARG A 198 -17.96 8.96 -9.16
CA ARG A 198 -17.12 10.09 -9.59
C ARG A 198 -17.77 10.96 -10.66
N GLU A 199 -18.47 10.36 -11.61
CA GLU A 199 -19.22 11.09 -12.64
C GLU A 199 -20.34 11.93 -12.03
N MET A 200 -21.07 11.40 -11.04
CA MET A 200 -22.08 12.16 -10.32
C MET A 200 -21.46 13.33 -9.52
N GLU A 201 -20.38 13.08 -8.78
CA GLU A 201 -19.66 14.14 -8.06
C GLU A 201 -19.12 15.24 -8.99
N GLY A 202 -18.53 14.85 -10.13
CA GLY A 202 -17.99 15.78 -11.12
C GLY A 202 -19.07 16.64 -11.79
N LEU A 203 -20.25 16.07 -12.03
CA LEU A 203 -21.42 16.79 -12.54
C LEU A 203 -21.98 17.77 -11.50
N ASP A 204 -22.06 17.37 -10.24
CA ASP A 204 -22.50 18.23 -9.14
C ASP A 204 -21.53 19.41 -8.93
N LEU A 205 -20.21 19.18 -8.94
CA LEU A 205 -19.20 20.25 -8.89
C LEU A 205 -19.33 21.23 -10.07
N ARG A 206 -19.54 20.73 -11.29
CA ARG A 206 -19.75 21.59 -12.46
C ARG A 206 -21.04 22.40 -12.34
N ARG A 207 -22.08 21.85 -11.71
CA ARG A 207 -23.35 22.52 -11.46
C ARG A 207 -23.24 23.58 -10.35
N GLU A 208 -22.50 23.30 -9.28
CA GLU A 208 -22.22 24.24 -8.18
C GLU A 208 -21.29 25.38 -8.63
N MET A 209 -20.34 25.15 -9.55
CA MET A 209 -19.56 26.25 -10.14
C MET A 209 -20.38 27.15 -11.10
N GLY A 210 -21.57 26.70 -11.53
CA GLY A 210 -22.51 27.47 -12.34
C GLY A 210 -23.60 28.18 -11.53
N VAL A 211 -23.76 27.90 -10.24
CA VAL A 211 -24.81 28.46 -9.37
C VAL A 211 -24.19 28.91 -8.05
N GLY A 212 -24.29 30.20 -7.74
CA GLY A 212 -23.71 30.82 -6.55
C GLY A 212 -23.82 30.00 -5.25
N ARG A 213 -22.67 29.87 -4.60
CA ARG A 213 -22.34 29.19 -3.33
C ARG A 213 -23.47 29.18 -2.29
N VAL A 214 -23.93 27.98 -1.92
CA VAL A 214 -24.64 27.74 -0.65
C VAL A 214 -23.82 26.74 0.16
N GLU A 215 -23.38 27.15 1.35
CA GLU A 215 -22.64 26.33 2.32
C GLU A 215 -23.41 25.05 2.65
N ARG A 216 -22.73 23.90 2.62
CA ARG A 216 -23.19 22.69 3.32
C ARG A 216 -22.20 22.29 4.41
N ARG A 217 -22.75 22.21 5.63
CA ARG A 217 -22.12 21.81 6.88
C ARG A 217 -21.78 20.33 6.90
N LEU A 218 -20.72 20.03 7.65
CA LEU A 218 -20.19 18.73 8.05
C LEU A 218 -21.21 17.84 8.76
N GLY A 219 -21.06 16.52 8.59
CA GLY A 219 -21.41 15.53 9.62
C GLY A 219 -22.00 14.22 9.10
N HIS A 220 -21.17 13.19 8.97
CA HIS A 220 -21.63 11.82 9.20
C HIS A 220 -20.48 10.93 9.69
N GLY A 221 -20.54 10.58 10.97
CA GLY A 221 -19.72 9.51 11.54
C GLY A 221 -20.23 8.17 11.00
N HIS A 222 -19.31 7.31 10.57
CA HIS A 222 -19.61 5.95 10.20
C HIS A 222 -18.72 4.99 10.99
N ASP A 223 -19.40 4.05 11.62
CA ASP A 223 -18.85 3.04 12.52
C ASP A 223 -17.82 2.12 11.86
N HIS A 224 -16.86 1.70 12.68
CA HIS A 224 -15.75 0.83 12.36
C HIS A 224 -16.17 -0.64 12.25
N GLU A 225 -16.15 -1.23 11.05
CA GLU A 225 -16.10 -2.69 10.87
C GLU A 225 -15.16 -3.14 9.72
N GLY A 226 -13.96 -3.62 10.12
CA GLY A 226 -13.42 -4.93 9.73
C GLY A 226 -12.94 -5.20 8.29
N CYS A 227 -11.66 -4.90 7.99
CA CYS A 227 -10.89 -5.58 6.93
C CYS A 227 -10.07 -6.74 7.53
N ASN A 228 -10.74 -7.80 7.97
CA ASN A 228 -10.10 -8.97 8.56
C ASN A 228 -9.96 -10.08 7.52
N GLN A 229 -8.81 -10.21 6.83
CA GLN A 229 -8.17 -11.50 6.47
C GLN A 229 -7.01 -11.29 5.47
N SER A 230 -5.82 -11.76 5.87
CA SER A 230 -4.70 -12.19 5.02
C SER A 230 -4.30 -13.60 5.50
N PRO A 231 -3.99 -14.55 4.62
CA PRO A 231 -3.77 -15.95 5.00
C PRO A 231 -2.51 -16.12 5.87
N ARG A 232 -2.59 -16.99 6.88
CA ARG A 232 -1.40 -17.51 7.58
C ARG A 232 -0.64 -18.46 6.64
N PRO A 233 0.70 -18.55 6.74
CA PRO A 233 1.46 -19.59 6.07
C PRO A 233 1.40 -20.87 6.91
N GLU A 234 0.29 -21.59 6.88
CA GLU A 234 0.24 -22.99 7.36
C GLU A 234 -0.62 -23.83 6.43
N SER A 235 0.05 -24.53 5.52
CA SER A 235 -0.41 -25.82 5.02
C SER A 235 0.80 -26.54 4.47
N GLY A 236 1.31 -27.50 5.24
CA GLY A 236 2.37 -28.39 4.81
C GLY A 236 1.96 -29.14 3.54
N PHE A 237 2.81 -29.04 2.52
CA PHE A 237 2.86 -30.03 1.47
C PHE A 237 4.02 -30.96 1.79
N VAL A 238 3.68 -32.15 2.28
CA VAL A 238 4.55 -33.32 2.19
C VAL A 238 4.72 -33.55 0.69
N ALA A 239 5.93 -33.31 0.18
CA ALA A 239 6.29 -33.72 -1.16
C ALA A 239 6.39 -35.24 -1.17
N ASP A 240 5.42 -35.88 -1.82
CA ASP A 240 5.49 -37.28 -2.21
C ASP A 240 6.70 -37.43 -3.15
N VAL A 241 7.71 -38.17 -2.70
CA VAL A 241 8.90 -38.49 -3.49
C VAL A 241 8.54 -39.68 -4.38
N PRO A 242 8.65 -39.59 -5.72
CA PRO A 242 8.49 -40.77 -6.55
C PRO A 242 9.69 -41.70 -6.33
N GLU A 243 9.39 -42.92 -5.86
CA GLU A 243 10.31 -44.03 -5.74
C GLU A 243 11.13 -44.26 -7.03
N LEU A 244 12.45 -44.18 -6.89
CA LEU A 244 13.39 -44.80 -7.82
C LEU A 244 13.20 -46.32 -7.77
N ARG A 245 12.60 -46.89 -8.83
CA ARG A 245 12.66 -48.33 -9.08
C ARG A 245 14.02 -48.70 -9.70
N PRO A 246 14.72 -49.73 -9.19
CA PRO A 246 15.96 -50.23 -9.77
C PRO A 246 15.67 -51.24 -10.89
N GLY A 247 16.48 -51.27 -11.95
CA GLY A 247 16.46 -52.42 -12.86
C GLY A 247 17.16 -52.27 -14.22
N TYR A 248 18.34 -52.90 -14.28
CA TYR A 248 18.89 -53.75 -15.36
C TYR A 248 19.60 -53.17 -16.60
N TYR A 249 20.83 -53.71 -16.74
CA TYR A 249 21.87 -53.68 -17.78
C TYR A 249 22.85 -52.49 -17.76
#